data_AF-A0A820GHS0-F1
#
_entry.id   AF-A0A820GHS0-F1
#
_cell.length_a   1.000
_cell.length_b   1.000
_cell.length_c   1.000
_cell.angle_alpha   90.00
_cell.angle_beta   90.00
_cell.angle_gamma   90.00
#
_symmetry.space_group_name_H-M   'P 1'
#
loop_
_entity.id
_entity.type
_entity.pdbx_description
1 polymer ?
#
loop_
_entity_poly.entity_id
_entity_poly.type
_entity_poly.pdbx_seq_one_letter_code
_entity_poly.pdbx_strand_id
1 'polypeptide(L)'
;MRSNLDPFGFYSDVEIWNALEQVQLKTFVKDRMSHGLHSLVNENGSNVSMEQKQLVCLANSILKKSKILIIDEATANVGNITDELIQKAIRDKFKECTVLTIAHRLRTIIDSDRIMSIEQTGLAEAEYLRTLANSSE
;
A
#
# COMPACT_ATOMS: atom_id res chain seq x y z
N MET A 1 4.51 -17.39 -1.01
CA MET A 1 4.70 -15.94 -0.95
C MET A 1 5.19 -15.47 -2.30
N ARG A 2 6.23 -16.09 -2.86
CA ARG A 2 6.71 -15.87 -4.24
C ARG A 2 5.58 -15.84 -5.26
N SER A 3 4.70 -16.86 -5.29
CA SER A 3 3.57 -16.91 -6.23
C SER A 3 2.58 -15.73 -6.12
N ASN A 4 2.54 -15.02 -4.99
CA ASN A 4 1.66 -13.86 -4.79
C ASN A 4 2.36 -12.55 -5.21
N LEU A 5 3.69 -12.50 -5.11
CA LEU A 5 4.50 -11.34 -5.49
C LEU A 5 4.88 -11.37 -6.98
N ASP A 6 5.17 -12.58 -7.47
CA ASP A 6 5.70 -12.86 -8.80
C ASP A 6 5.16 -14.21 -9.32
N PRO A 7 3.88 -14.24 -9.77
CA PRO A 7 3.26 -15.47 -10.28
C PRO A 7 3.91 -16.00 -11.56
N PHE A 8 4.62 -15.14 -12.32
CA PHE A 8 5.21 -15.47 -13.62
C PHE A 8 6.73 -15.73 -13.55
N GLY A 9 7.35 -15.56 -12.39
CA GLY A 9 8.78 -15.82 -12.20
C GLY A 9 9.70 -14.81 -12.87
N PHE A 10 9.29 -13.55 -13.01
CA PHE A 10 10.09 -12.50 -13.64
C PHE A 10 11.22 -11.97 -12.75
N TYR A 11 11.15 -12.16 -11.44
CA TYR A 11 12.06 -11.54 -10.48
C TYR A 11 12.88 -12.59 -9.73
N SER A 12 14.15 -12.25 -9.48
CA SER A 12 15.08 -13.05 -8.67
C SER A 12 14.68 -13.05 -7.19
N ASP A 13 15.14 -14.04 -6.41
CA ASP A 13 14.89 -14.07 -4.96
C ASP A 13 15.43 -12.82 -4.26
N VAL A 14 16.56 -12.28 -4.73
CA VAL A 14 17.15 -11.05 -4.19
C VAL A 14 16.21 -9.86 -4.37
N GLU A 15 15.63 -9.70 -5.55
CA GLU A 15 14.66 -8.63 -5.83
C GLU A 15 13.41 -8.76 -4.98
N ILE A 16 12.87 -9.98 -4.84
CA ILE A 16 11.69 -10.24 -4.01
C ILE A 16 11.97 -9.95 -2.53
N TRP A 17 13.11 -10.39 -2.01
CA TRP A 17 13.49 -10.10 -0.63
C TRP A 17 13.72 -8.60 -0.39
N ASN A 18 14.30 -7.89 -1.36
CA ASN A 18 14.46 -6.45 -1.28
C ASN A 18 13.11 -5.71 -1.29
N ALA A 19 12.12 -6.18 -2.07
CA ALA A 19 10.77 -5.61 -2.04
C ALA A 19 10.07 -5.87 -0.69
N LEU A 20 10.20 -7.09 -0.14
CA LEU A 20 9.65 -7.45 1.17
C LEU A 20 10.30 -6.67 2.33
N GLU A 21 11.60 -6.37 2.26
CA GLU A 21 12.30 -5.52 3.22
C GLU A 21 11.72 -4.10 3.22
N GLN A 22 11.50 -3.53 2.03
CA GLN A 22 11.01 -2.16 1.87
C GLN A 22 9.62 -1.92 2.47
N VAL A 23 8.83 -2.99 2.62
CA VAL A 23 7.50 -2.95 3.26
C VAL A 23 7.49 -3.62 4.63
N GLN A 24 8.66 -3.89 5.22
CA GLN A 24 8.83 -4.50 6.55
C GLN A 24 8.19 -5.89 6.71
N LEU A 25 8.00 -6.64 5.62
CA LEU A 25 7.47 -8.01 5.66
C LEU A 25 8.56 -9.08 5.67
N LYS A 26 9.83 -8.73 5.43
CA LYS A 26 10.91 -9.72 5.34
C LYS A 26 11.00 -10.62 6.57
N THR A 27 11.02 -10.04 7.76
CA THR A 27 11.11 -10.78 9.03
C THR A 27 9.92 -11.70 9.23
N PHE A 28 8.71 -11.23 8.90
CA PHE A 28 7.51 -12.06 8.94
C PHE A 28 7.65 -13.28 8.01
N VAL A 29 8.02 -13.06 6.74
CA VAL A 29 8.15 -14.15 5.76
C VAL A 29 9.27 -15.12 6.15
N LYS A 30 10.41 -14.61 6.67
CA LYS A 30 11.58 -15.42 7.02
C LYS A 30 11.36 -16.23 8.31
N ASP A 31 10.79 -15.61 9.34
CA ASP A 31 10.79 -16.18 10.69
C ASP A 31 9.45 -16.83 11.06
N ARG A 32 8.34 -16.40 10.44
CA ARG A 32 6.98 -16.88 10.78
C ARG A 32 6.39 -17.83 9.74
N MET A 33 6.88 -17.83 8.50
CA MET A 33 6.42 -18.78 7.49
C MET A 33 7.41 -19.93 7.33
N SER A 34 6.92 -21.17 7.47
CA SER A 34 7.74 -22.38 7.53
C SER A 34 8.67 -22.61 6.33
N HIS A 35 8.33 -22.07 5.16
CA HIS A 35 9.09 -22.25 3.92
C HIS A 35 9.55 -20.92 3.29
N GLY A 36 9.61 -19.84 4.07
CA GLY A 36 10.07 -18.53 3.58
C GLY A 36 9.29 -18.07 2.33
N LEU A 37 10.00 -17.68 1.27
CA LEU A 37 9.40 -17.29 -0.01
C LEU A 37 8.50 -18.37 -0.63
N HIS A 38 8.86 -19.64 -0.44
CA HIS A 38 8.13 -20.78 -0.99
C HIS A 38 6.88 -21.16 -0.20
N SER A 39 6.64 -20.53 0.96
CA SER A 39 5.44 -20.80 1.78
C SER A 39 4.16 -20.49 1.00
N LEU A 40 3.18 -21.38 1.02
CA LEU A 40 1.90 -21.09 0.37
C LEU A 40 1.09 -20.09 1.20
N VAL A 41 0.41 -19.16 0.52
CA VAL A 41 -0.68 -18.40 1.13
C VAL A 41 -1.91 -19.29 0.99
N ASN A 42 -2.54 -19.64 2.11
CA ASN A 42 -3.69 -20.55 2.13
C ASN A 42 -4.85 -19.98 1.31
N GLU A 43 -5.80 -20.84 0.92
CA GLU A 43 -7.07 -20.39 0.35
C GLU A 43 -7.72 -19.34 1.27
N ASN A 44 -8.25 -18.26 0.68
CA ASN A 44 -8.75 -17.06 1.36
C ASN A 44 -7.69 -16.28 2.20
N GLY A 45 -6.42 -16.67 2.13
CA GLY A 45 -5.31 -16.05 2.85
C GLY A 45 -5.43 -16.14 4.36
N SER A 46 -5.93 -17.25 4.89
CA SER A 46 -6.16 -17.43 6.35
C SER A 46 -4.89 -17.38 7.20
N ASN A 47 -3.71 -17.60 6.61
CA ASN A 47 -2.41 -17.52 7.26
C ASN A 47 -1.69 -16.17 7.10
N VAL A 48 -2.35 -15.18 6.50
CA VAL A 48 -1.83 -13.83 6.28
C VAL A 48 -2.89 -12.83 6.72
N SER A 49 -2.56 -11.94 7.65
CA SER A 49 -3.52 -10.94 8.13
C SER A 49 -3.92 -9.97 7.01
N MET A 50 -5.02 -9.24 7.18
CA MET A 50 -5.46 -8.26 6.19
C MET A 50 -4.38 -7.20 5.93
N GLU A 51 -3.70 -6.77 6.98
CA GLU A 51 -2.61 -5.79 6.91
C GLU A 51 -1.42 -6.34 6.14
N GLN A 52 -1.05 -7.60 6.38
CA GLN A 52 0.04 -8.24 5.67
C GLN A 52 -0.29 -8.41 4.18
N LYS A 53 -1.55 -8.69 3.82
CA LYS A 53 -1.98 -8.74 2.41
C LYS A 53 -1.74 -7.42 1.70
N GLN A 54 -1.98 -6.29 2.35
CA GLN A 54 -1.74 -4.96 1.77
C GLN A 54 -0.25 -4.71 1.57
N LEU A 55 0.58 -5.06 2.55
CA LEU A 55 2.03 -4.95 2.40
C LEU A 55 2.56 -5.87 1.30
N VAL A 56 1.97 -7.06 1.11
CA VAL A 56 2.28 -7.95 -0.04
C VAL A 56 1.91 -7.26 -1.35
N CYS A 57 0.73 -6.64 -1.46
CA CYS A 57 0.35 -5.86 -2.64
C CYS A 57 1.31 -4.68 -2.88
N LEU A 58 1.74 -3.98 -1.83
CA LEU A 58 2.69 -2.88 -1.96
C LEU A 58 4.07 -3.36 -2.44
N ALA A 59 4.57 -4.47 -1.89
CA ALA A 59 5.80 -5.11 -2.37
C ALA A 59 5.69 -5.53 -3.84
N ASN A 60 4.52 -6.06 -4.27
CA ASN A 60 4.25 -6.38 -5.67
C ASN A 60 4.35 -5.13 -6.57
N SER A 61 3.76 -4.01 -6.15
CA SER A 61 3.84 -2.73 -6.87
C SER A 61 5.27 -2.18 -6.95
N ILE A 62 6.08 -2.38 -5.90
CA ILE A 62 7.51 -2.02 -5.90
C ILE A 62 8.28 -2.86 -6.92
N LEU A 63 8.07 -4.18 -6.95
CA LEU A 63 8.73 -5.07 -7.92
C LEU A 63 8.42 -4.66 -9.36
N LYS A 64 7.15 -4.36 -9.64
CA LYS A 64 6.67 -3.92 -10.95
C LYS A 64 7.11 -2.51 -11.33
N LYS A 65 7.67 -1.72 -10.40
CA LYS A 65 7.99 -0.31 -10.60
C LYS A 65 6.79 0.47 -11.16
N SER A 66 5.60 0.19 -10.62
CA SER A 66 4.33 0.75 -11.09
C SER A 66 4.38 2.27 -11.15
N LYS A 67 4.06 2.86 -12.31
CA LYS A 67 4.05 4.33 -12.50
C LYS A 67 2.80 5.00 -11.94
N ILE A 68 1.72 4.23 -11.81
CA ILE A 68 0.44 4.66 -11.25
C ILE A 68 0.08 3.67 -10.14
N LEU A 69 -0.18 4.19 -8.95
CA LEU A 69 -0.64 3.41 -7.79
C LEU A 69 -2.02 3.92 -7.42
N ILE A 70 -3.01 3.03 -7.40
CA ILE A 70 -4.36 3.35 -6.91
C ILE A 70 -4.52 2.66 -5.55
N ILE A 71 -4.92 3.44 -4.55
CA ILE A 71 -5.15 2.98 -3.18
C ILE A 71 -6.63 3.25 -2.88
N ASP A 72 -7.41 2.19 -2.72
CA ASP A 72 -8.83 2.28 -2.40
C ASP A 72 -9.05 1.79 -0.97
N GLU A 73 -9.44 2.71 -0.08
CA GLU A 73 -9.76 2.55 1.34
C GLU A 73 -9.10 1.33 2.02
N ALA A 74 -7.80 1.15 1.77
CA ALA A 74 -7.11 -0.05 2.20
C ALA A 74 -7.00 -0.09 3.73
N THR A 75 -7.17 1.03 4.44
CA THR A 75 -6.74 1.16 5.83
C THR A 75 -7.88 1.14 6.85
N ALA A 76 -9.15 0.96 6.42
CA ALA A 76 -10.30 0.95 7.32
C ALA A 76 -10.27 -0.17 8.39
N ASN A 77 -9.60 -1.29 8.10
CA ASN A 77 -9.44 -2.42 9.02
C ASN A 77 -7.97 -2.65 9.45
N VAL A 78 -7.10 -1.66 9.26
CA VAL A 78 -5.67 -1.76 9.57
C VAL A 78 -5.42 -1.05 10.90
N GLY A 79 -4.75 -1.73 11.84
CA GLY A 79 -4.35 -1.09 13.10
C GLY A 79 -3.52 0.18 12.87
N ASN A 80 -3.69 1.20 13.72
CA ASN A 80 -3.09 2.53 13.55
C ASN A 80 -1.57 2.52 13.25
N ILE A 81 -0.81 1.61 13.88
CA ILE A 81 0.65 1.48 13.67
C ILE A 81 0.97 1.04 12.23
N THR A 82 0.18 0.12 11.68
CA THR A 82 0.42 -0.43 10.35
C THR A 82 -0.01 0.54 9.24
N ASP A 83 -1.04 1.35 9.48
CA ASP A 83 -1.44 2.43 8.59
C ASP A 83 -0.28 3.44 8.40
N GLU A 84 0.37 3.85 9.48
CA GLU A 84 1.56 4.72 9.42
C GLU A 84 2.71 4.10 8.62
N LEU A 85 2.94 2.79 8.78
CA LEU A 85 3.97 2.06 8.03
C LEU A 85 3.66 2.01 6.53
N ILE A 86 2.41 1.73 6.17
CA ILE A 86 1.95 1.70 4.78
C ILE A 86 2.10 3.09 4.16
N GLN A 87 1.60 4.13 4.84
CA GLN A 87 1.72 5.51 4.38
C GLN A 87 3.18 5.95 4.22
N LYS A 88 4.05 5.59 5.17
CA LYS A 88 5.48 5.85 5.06
C LYS A 88 6.11 5.15 3.86
N ALA A 89 5.80 3.88 3.65
CA ALA A 89 6.31 3.13 2.50
C ALA A 89 5.83 3.72 1.17
N ILE A 90 4.56 4.14 1.08
CA ILE A 90 4.03 4.84 -0.10
C ILE A 90 4.81 6.13 -0.35
N ARG A 91 4.91 7.01 0.65
CA ARG A 91 5.65 8.28 0.53
C ARG A 91 7.12 8.11 0.18
N ASP A 92 7.78 7.10 0.72
CA ASP A 92 9.22 6.90 0.50
C ASP A 92 9.52 6.23 -0.84
N LYS A 93 8.69 5.27 -1.26
CA LYS A 93 8.98 4.39 -2.41
C LYS A 93 8.29 4.80 -3.70
N PHE A 94 7.21 5.58 -3.63
CA PHE A 94 6.40 5.97 -4.78
C PHE A 94 6.48 7.48 -5.10
N LYS A 95 7.55 8.18 -4.67
CA LYS A 95 7.76 9.61 -4.95
C LYS A 95 7.69 9.97 -6.43
N GLU A 96 8.20 9.10 -7.28
CA GLU A 96 8.25 9.28 -8.74
C GLU A 96 7.04 8.63 -9.46
N CYS A 97 5.99 8.27 -8.71
CA CYS A 97 4.80 7.61 -9.22
C CYS A 97 3.58 8.48 -8.95
N THR A 98 2.58 8.42 -9.83
CA THR A 98 1.28 9.03 -9.56
C THR A 98 0.52 8.14 -8.59
N VAL A 99 0.20 8.67 -7.40
CA VAL A 99 -0.58 7.96 -6.39
C VAL A 99 -1.98 8.58 -6.34
N LEU A 100 -3.00 7.76 -6.59
CA LEU A 100 -4.41 8.13 -6.45
C LEU A 100 -4.97 7.38 -5.23
N THR A 101 -5.36 8.13 -4.20
CA THR A 101 -5.90 7.57 -2.96
C THR A 101 -7.36 7.93 -2.80
N ILE A 102 -8.23 6.93 -2.69
CA ILE A 102 -9.63 7.07 -2.29
C ILE A 102 -9.69 6.74 -0.80
N ALA A 103 -10.06 7.71 0.03
CA ALA A 103 -10.09 7.52 1.47
C ALA A 103 -11.14 8.39 2.15
N HIS A 104 -11.70 7.87 3.24
CA HIS A 104 -12.63 8.57 4.13
C HIS A 104 -11.93 9.20 5.35
N ARG A 105 -10.61 9.04 5.50
CA ARG A 105 -9.82 9.55 6.64
C ARG A 105 -8.88 10.67 6.18
N LEU A 106 -9.03 11.86 6.77
CA LEU A 106 -8.20 13.03 6.42
C LEU A 106 -6.70 12.77 6.59
N ARG A 107 -6.30 12.04 7.65
CA ARG A 107 -4.88 11.67 7.90
C ARG A 107 -4.23 10.88 6.76
N THR A 108 -5.03 10.16 5.97
CA THR A 108 -4.56 9.34 4.85
C THR A 108 -4.30 10.18 3.60
N ILE A 109 -4.95 11.35 3.48
CA ILE A 109 -4.89 12.21 2.28
C ILE A 109 -4.19 13.56 2.50
N ILE A 110 -3.89 13.92 3.75
CA ILE A 110 -3.32 15.23 4.11
C ILE A 110 -1.97 15.51 3.45
N ASP A 111 -1.21 14.47 3.10
CA ASP A 111 0.09 14.58 2.43
C ASP A 111 -0.01 14.54 0.90
N SER A 112 -1.22 14.52 0.32
CA SER A 112 -1.41 14.50 -1.13
C SER A 112 -1.02 15.83 -1.78
N ASP A 113 -0.64 15.83 -3.06
CA ASP A 113 -0.40 17.09 -3.77
C ASP A 113 -1.71 17.85 -4.07
N ARG A 114 -2.81 17.11 -4.25
CA ARG A 114 -4.15 17.60 -4.59
C ARG A 114 -5.20 16.73 -3.91
N ILE A 115 -6.32 17.34 -3.52
CA ILE A 115 -7.48 16.63 -2.97
C ILE A 115 -8.69 16.92 -3.84
N MET A 116 -9.50 15.91 -4.09
CA MET A 116 -10.74 16.03 -4.86
C MET A 116 -11.89 15.49 -4.02
N SER A 117 -12.92 16.31 -3.81
CA SER A 117 -14.18 15.88 -3.22
C SER A 117 -15.18 15.61 -4.34
N ILE A 118 -15.90 14.50 -4.25
CA ILE A 118 -16.95 14.13 -5.22
C ILE A 118 -18.27 14.11 -4.45
N GLU A 119 -19.22 14.96 -4.83
CA GLU A 119 -20.54 14.98 -4.24
C GLU A 119 -21.47 13.94 -4.90
N GLN A 120 -22.57 13.59 -4.19
CA GLN A 120 -23.59 12.66 -4.70
C GLN A 120 -24.23 13.09 -6.03
N THR A 121 -24.12 14.36 -6.39
CA THR A 121 -24.59 14.94 -7.65
C THR A 121 -23.69 14.59 -8.85
N GLY A 122 -22.53 13.98 -8.61
CA GLY A 122 -21.50 13.70 -9.63
C GLY A 122 -20.64 14.92 -9.97
N LEU A 123 -20.85 16.04 -9.29
CA LEU A 123 -19.96 17.20 -9.38
C LEU A 123 -18.71 16.91 -8.53
N ALA A 124 -17.56 16.97 -9.19
CA ALA A 124 -16.25 16.86 -8.55
C ALA A 124 -15.67 18.27 -8.35
N GLU A 125 -15.35 18.61 -7.11
CA GLU A 125 -14.62 19.83 -6.78
C GLU A 125 -13.17 19.46 -6.45
N ALA A 126 -12.23 20.06 -7.17
CA ALA A 126 -10.80 19.86 -6.95
C ALA A 126 -10.27 21.02 -6.11
N GLU A 127 -9.84 20.73 -4.89
CA GLU A 127 -9.23 21.70 -4.00
C GLU A 127 -7.71 21.45 -3.87
N TYR A 128 -6.95 22.54 -3.89
CA TYR A 128 -5.54 22.49 -3.53
C TYR A 128 -5.42 22.67 -2.02
N LEU A 129 -4.62 21.83 -1.35
CA LEU A 129 -4.47 21.77 0.11
C LEU A 129 -4.10 23.09 0.79
N ARG A 130 -3.66 24.12 0.05
CA ARG A 130 -3.45 25.47 0.61
C ARG A 130 -4.74 26.09 1.17
N THR A 131 -5.92 25.60 0.80
CA THR A 131 -7.21 26.15 1.25
C THR A 131 -7.80 25.39 2.45
N LEU A 132 -7.68 24.06 2.49
CA LEU A 132 -8.28 23.21 3.52
C LEU A 132 -7.67 23.37 4.93
N ALA A 133 -6.40 23.76 5.02
CA ALA A 133 -5.76 24.03 6.30
C ALA A 133 -6.29 25.30 7.00
N ASN A 134 -7.01 26.18 6.28
CA ASN A 134 -7.54 27.44 6.78
C ASN A 134 -9.08 27.45 6.93
N SER A 135 -9.77 26.38 6.53
CA SER A 135 -11.24 26.29 6.56
C SER A 135 -11.76 25.34 7.66
N SER A 136 -10.89 24.91 8.57
CA SER A 136 -11.22 24.08 9.74
C SER A 136 -11.05 24.84 11.06
N GLU A 137 -11.52 26.10 11.13
CA GLU A 137 -11.85 26.82 12.37
C GLU A 137 -13.35 27.19 12.38
#